data_AF-X1FW42-F1
#
_entry.id   AF-X1FW42-F1
#
_cell.length_a   1.000
_cell.length_b   1.000
_cell.length_c   1.000
_cell.angle_alpha   90.00
_cell.angle_beta   90.00
_cell.angle_gamma   90.00
#
_symmetry.space_group_name_H-M   'P 1'
#
loop_
_entity.id
_entity.type
_entity.pdbx_description
1 polymer ?
#
loop_
_entity_poly.entity_id
_entity_poly.type
_entity_poly.pdbx_seq_one_letter_code
_entity_poly.pdbx_strand_id
1 'polypeptide(L)'
;KIENTNLKVENDKLIINYDIVNSKSKEKFNVWVEITTLSGEKINANTLSGDIGDNINGGTRKKIIWDIKNDNIYLDEEINVLVKAEIISLKEYSTIGRGEAFFLSTVFPGAGLTKIKKGKPHWLKGIAVYGCLAGFFVLNKQAVTNYDNYLVEKDIKKREALAVDWDRQHKISRALAITGFSIWGIDLIRTLSARITQSDNTTGLLNSSGFSIDYKYDHITKLPIVSLSYRF
;
A
#
# COMPACT_ATOMS: atom_id res chain seq x y z
N LYS A 1 18.01 19.82 -8.23
CA LYS A 1 18.84 19.79 -9.47
C LYS A 1 20.28 19.51 -9.04
N ILE A 2 21.08 18.81 -9.84
CA ILE A 2 22.51 18.61 -9.57
C ILE A 2 23.31 19.72 -10.25
N GLU A 3 24.24 20.34 -9.51
CA GLU A 3 25.18 21.35 -10.00
C GLU A 3 26.59 21.10 -9.46
N ASN A 4 27.58 21.78 -10.06
CA ASN A 4 28.98 21.82 -9.63
C ASN A 4 29.67 20.46 -9.49
N THR A 5 29.52 19.59 -10.49
CA THR A 5 30.23 18.30 -10.50
C THR A 5 31.72 18.52 -10.73
N ASN A 6 32.57 18.19 -9.74
CA ASN A 6 34.03 18.19 -9.88
C ASN A 6 34.56 16.77 -9.68
N LEU A 7 35.41 16.33 -10.61
CA LEU A 7 35.99 14.99 -10.64
C LEU A 7 37.48 15.08 -10.30
N LYS A 8 37.93 14.26 -9.36
CA LYS A 8 39.35 14.15 -9.02
C LYS A 8 39.73 12.69 -8.90
N VAL A 9 40.83 12.30 -9.54
CA VAL A 9 41.41 10.96 -9.36
C VAL A 9 42.56 11.07 -8.38
N GLU A 10 42.50 10.29 -7.29
CA GLU A 10 43.57 10.18 -6.29
C GLU A 10 43.70 8.73 -5.84
N ASN A 11 44.92 8.17 -5.89
CA ASN A 11 45.24 6.84 -5.38
C ASN A 11 44.25 5.75 -5.83
N ASP A 12 44.04 5.62 -7.14
CA ASP A 12 43.11 4.67 -7.77
C ASP A 12 41.62 4.85 -7.38
N LYS A 13 41.27 6.02 -6.82
CA LYS A 13 39.89 6.38 -6.49
C LYS A 13 39.43 7.57 -7.30
N LEU A 14 38.22 7.48 -7.81
CA LEU A 14 37.53 8.62 -8.41
C LEU A 14 36.65 9.29 -7.37
N ILE A 15 36.96 10.54 -7.06
CA ILE A 15 36.22 11.40 -6.14
C ILE A 15 35.32 12.31 -6.97
N ILE A 16 34.01 12.17 -6.78
CA ILE A 16 32.97 12.92 -7.46
C ILE A 16 32.32 13.86 -6.44
N ASN A 17 32.62 15.15 -6.51
CA ASN A 17 31.98 16.16 -5.67
C ASN A 17 30.80 16.76 -6.43
N TYR A 18 29.67 16.98 -5.76
CA TYR A 18 28.46 17.52 -6.38
C TYR A 18 27.59 18.28 -5.37
N ASP A 19 26.68 19.10 -5.87
CA ASP A 19 25.71 19.85 -5.06
C ASP A 19 24.28 19.52 -5.49
N ILE A 20 23.36 19.38 -4.52
CA ILE A 20 21.92 19.27 -4.75
C ILE A 20 21.26 20.63 -4.46
N VAL A 21 21.18 21.47 -5.48
CA VAL A 21 20.59 22.82 -5.39
C VAL A 21 19.07 22.80 -5.53
N ASN A 22 18.43 23.86 -5.03
CA ASN A 22 16.97 24.04 -4.97
C ASN A 22 16.25 22.92 -4.21
N SER A 23 16.91 22.34 -3.20
CA SER A 23 16.33 21.35 -2.30
C SER A 23 15.73 22.02 -1.06
N LYS A 24 14.56 21.55 -0.60
CA LYS A 24 13.98 21.98 0.67
C LYS A 24 14.62 21.21 1.84
N SER A 25 14.65 21.82 3.02
CA SER A 25 15.30 21.29 4.24
C SER A 25 14.83 19.88 4.69
N LYS A 26 13.74 19.34 4.15
CA LYS A 26 13.21 18.00 4.48
C LYS A 26 13.15 17.03 3.30
N GLU A 27 13.60 17.46 2.12
CA GLU A 27 13.59 16.59 0.93
C GLU A 27 14.74 15.60 1.00
N LYS A 28 14.43 14.35 0.65
CA LYS A 28 15.37 13.25 0.55
C LYS A 28 15.51 12.88 -0.92
N PHE A 29 16.71 12.47 -1.30
CA PHE A 29 17.06 12.15 -2.67
C PHE A 29 17.59 10.72 -2.76
N ASN A 30 17.25 10.03 -3.83
CA ASN A 30 17.95 8.84 -4.28
C ASN A 30 18.97 9.32 -5.30
N VAL A 31 20.25 9.10 -5.01
CA VAL A 31 21.37 9.57 -5.82
C VAL A 31 22.09 8.36 -6.40
N TRP A 32 22.33 8.39 -7.70
CA TRP A 32 23.14 7.37 -8.37
C TRP A 32 24.03 8.01 -9.43
N VAL A 33 25.00 7.23 -9.90
CA VAL A 33 25.97 7.67 -10.90
C VAL A 33 25.87 6.76 -12.12
N GLU A 34 25.90 7.36 -13.29
CA GLU A 34 26.12 6.66 -14.55
C GLU A 34 27.50 7.04 -15.08
N ILE A 35 28.33 6.03 -15.30
CA ILE A 35 29.67 6.20 -15.84
C ILE A 35 29.69 5.55 -17.22
N THR A 36 30.09 6.32 -18.23
CA THR A 36 30.21 5.84 -19.60
C THR A 36 31.55 6.20 -20.20
N THR A 37 32.09 5.38 -21.08
CA THR A 37 33.26 5.71 -21.89
C THR A 37 32.93 6.72 -22.99
N LEU A 38 33.95 7.25 -23.68
CA LEU A 38 33.75 8.06 -24.89
C LEU A 38 33.03 7.29 -26.01
N SER A 39 33.23 5.97 -26.08
CA SER A 39 32.52 5.09 -27.01
C SER A 39 31.05 4.85 -26.63
N GLY A 40 30.62 5.30 -25.44
CA GLY A 40 29.25 5.18 -24.95
C GLY A 40 28.96 3.87 -24.22
N GLU A 41 29.98 3.05 -23.97
CA GLU A 41 29.86 1.83 -23.17
C GLU A 41 29.66 2.19 -21.70
N LYS A 42 28.73 1.51 -21.03
CA LYS A 42 28.45 1.73 -19.60
C LYS A 42 29.44 0.95 -18.75
N ILE A 43 30.05 1.64 -17.80
CA ILE A 43 30.92 1.04 -16.80
C ILE A 43 30.11 0.78 -15.52
N ASN A 44 30.12 -0.48 -15.06
CA ASN A 44 29.45 -0.88 -13.83
C ASN A 44 30.36 -0.63 -12.61
N ALA A 45 30.19 0.52 -11.96
CA ALA A 45 30.86 0.87 -10.72
C ALA A 45 30.14 0.24 -9.51
N ASN A 46 30.69 -0.83 -8.96
CA ASN A 46 30.08 -1.59 -7.85
C ASN A 46 30.57 -1.13 -6.48
N THR A 47 31.77 -0.56 -6.40
CA THR A 47 32.40 -0.12 -5.14
C THR A 47 32.25 1.39 -4.92
N LEU A 48 31.00 1.86 -5.03
CA LEU A 48 30.63 3.25 -4.74
C LEU A 48 30.37 3.46 -3.25
N SER A 49 30.81 4.60 -2.72
CA SER A 49 30.62 4.98 -1.31
C SER A 49 30.45 6.49 -1.14
N GLY A 50 29.96 6.93 0.02
CA GLY A 50 29.73 8.34 0.35
C GLY A 50 28.25 8.74 0.27
N ASP A 51 27.97 9.95 -0.23
CA ASP A 51 26.62 10.46 -0.46
C ASP A 51 25.99 9.83 -1.72
N ILE A 52 25.73 8.53 -1.70
CA ILE A 52 25.11 7.79 -2.80
C ILE A 52 24.03 6.82 -2.27
N GLY A 53 23.02 6.55 -3.07
CA GLY A 53 21.87 5.72 -2.73
C GLY A 53 20.71 6.53 -2.17
N ASP A 54 19.90 5.89 -1.34
CA ASP A 54 18.68 6.47 -0.79
C ASP A 54 18.94 7.41 0.40
N ASN A 55 17.94 8.25 0.70
CA ASN A 55 17.86 9.07 1.92
C ASN A 55 18.94 10.17 2.03
N ILE A 56 19.51 10.59 0.91
CA ILE A 56 20.49 11.68 0.86
C ILE A 56 19.79 13.02 1.07
N ASN A 57 20.29 13.80 2.03
CA ASN A 57 19.80 15.16 2.24
C ASN A 57 20.21 16.08 1.08
N GLY A 58 19.32 16.99 0.72
CA GLY A 58 19.70 18.14 -0.12
C GLY A 58 20.80 19.00 0.50
N GLY A 59 21.51 19.77 -0.31
CA GLY A 59 22.57 20.68 0.12
C GLY A 59 23.86 20.57 -0.70
N THR A 60 24.89 21.27 -0.24
CA THR A 60 26.18 21.38 -0.92
C THR A 60 27.25 20.45 -0.31
N ARG A 61 28.38 20.30 -1.03
CA ARG A 61 29.57 19.53 -0.63
C ARG A 61 29.31 18.03 -0.48
N LYS A 62 28.48 17.48 -1.37
CA LYS A 62 28.25 16.04 -1.42
C LYS A 62 29.39 15.34 -2.14
N LYS A 63 29.68 14.10 -1.73
CA LYS A 63 30.83 13.36 -2.24
C LYS A 63 30.50 11.89 -2.46
N ILE A 64 30.76 11.41 -3.67
CA ILE A 64 30.77 9.99 -4.04
C ILE A 64 32.22 9.59 -4.31
N ILE A 65 32.61 8.43 -3.80
CA ILE A 65 33.94 7.86 -4.00
C ILE A 65 33.76 6.50 -4.64
N TRP A 66 34.39 6.32 -5.80
CA TRP A 66 34.47 5.05 -6.49
C TRP A 66 35.88 4.47 -6.36
N ASP A 67 35.98 3.22 -5.92
CA ASP A 67 37.24 2.48 -5.82
C ASP A 67 37.50 1.65 -7.08
N ILE A 68 38.10 2.29 -8.09
CA ILE A 68 38.30 1.70 -9.43
C ILE A 68 39.09 0.39 -9.35
N LYS A 69 40.09 0.35 -8.45
CA LYS A 69 40.95 -0.81 -8.23
C LYS A 69 40.18 -1.99 -7.67
N ASN A 70 39.30 -1.78 -6.69
CA ASN A 70 38.50 -2.87 -6.13
C ASN A 70 37.50 -3.45 -7.13
N ASP A 71 37.09 -2.68 -8.14
CA ASP A 71 36.27 -3.19 -9.24
C ASP A 71 37.07 -3.89 -10.34
N ASN A 72 38.41 -3.95 -10.23
CA ASN A 72 39.33 -4.49 -11.25
C ASN A 72 39.15 -3.85 -12.64
N ILE A 73 38.82 -2.56 -12.67
CA ILE A 73 38.63 -1.81 -13.92
C ILE A 73 39.91 -1.04 -14.24
N TYR A 74 40.36 -1.14 -15.49
CA TYR A 74 41.45 -0.32 -16.01
C TYR A 74 40.85 0.77 -16.90
N LEU A 75 41.12 2.03 -16.57
CA LEU A 75 40.68 3.18 -17.36
C LEU A 75 41.78 3.54 -18.36
N ASP A 76 41.66 3.05 -19.60
CA ASP A 76 42.57 3.36 -20.72
C ASP A 76 42.02 4.47 -21.64
N GLU A 77 40.78 4.89 -21.42
CA GLU A 77 40.13 6.00 -22.13
C GLU A 77 39.46 7.01 -21.20
N GLU A 78 39.10 8.18 -21.74
CA GLU A 78 38.34 9.18 -20.99
C GLU A 78 36.92 8.67 -20.69
N ILE A 79 36.42 9.04 -19.52
CA ILE A 79 35.08 8.68 -19.05
C ILE A 79 34.21 9.92 -18.84
N ASN A 80 32.92 9.76 -19.07
CA ASN A 80 31.86 10.69 -18.71
C ASN A 80 31.15 10.17 -17.46
N VAL A 81 31.02 11.05 -16.46
CA VAL A 81 30.41 10.74 -15.17
C VAL A 81 29.21 11.64 -14.97
N LEU A 82 28.02 11.04 -14.93
CA LEU A 82 26.77 11.76 -14.77
C LEU A 82 26.10 11.37 -13.45
N VAL A 83 26.05 12.32 -12.53
CA VAL A 83 25.34 12.17 -11.25
C VAL A 83 23.87 12.50 -11.45
N LYS A 84 22.99 11.55 -11.15
CA LYS A 84 21.54 11.74 -11.17
C LYS A 84 21.02 11.72 -9.75
N ALA A 85 19.97 12.51 -9.53
CA ALA A 85 19.21 12.45 -8.30
C ALA A 85 17.73 12.61 -8.61
N GLU A 86 16.93 11.73 -8.02
CA GLU A 86 15.50 11.88 -7.97
C GLU A 86 15.09 12.26 -6.55
N ILE A 87 14.14 13.19 -6.45
CA ILE A 87 13.48 13.44 -5.18
C ILE A 87 12.80 12.13 -4.82
N ILE A 88 13.20 11.53 -3.70
CA ILE A 88 12.36 10.59 -2.99
C ILE A 88 11.25 11.49 -2.48
N SER A 89 10.24 11.71 -3.34
CA SER A 89 9.03 12.35 -2.89
C SER A 89 8.67 11.59 -1.64
N LEU A 90 8.25 12.31 -0.62
CA LEU A 90 7.30 11.72 0.29
C LEU A 90 6.09 11.36 -0.60
N LYS A 91 6.18 10.29 -1.41
CA LYS A 91 5.11 9.30 -1.50
C LYS A 91 4.66 9.27 -0.08
N GLU A 92 3.44 9.74 0.16
CA GLU A 92 2.78 9.58 1.44
C GLU A 92 2.82 8.07 1.75
N TYR A 93 3.93 7.63 2.31
CA TYR A 93 3.97 6.77 3.44
C TYR A 93 3.32 7.62 4.52
N SER A 94 2.00 7.77 4.42
CA SER A 94 1.22 7.85 5.63
C SER A 94 1.64 6.61 6.39
N THR A 95 2.54 6.81 7.33
CA THR A 95 2.73 5.93 8.45
C THR A 95 1.40 5.96 9.18
N ILE A 96 0.39 5.28 8.62
CA ILE A 96 -0.92 5.14 9.21
C ILE A 96 -0.64 4.59 10.59
N GLY A 97 -0.91 5.42 11.59
CA GLY A 97 -0.67 5.05 12.97
C GLY A 97 -1.46 3.79 13.27
N ARG A 98 -0.96 2.94 14.17
CA ARG A 98 -1.71 1.74 14.60
C ARG A 98 -3.15 2.07 14.99
N GLY A 99 -3.38 3.25 15.58
CA GLY A 99 -4.70 3.78 15.92
C GLY A 99 -5.58 4.08 14.71
N GLU A 100 -5.05 4.66 13.64
CA GLU A 100 -5.81 4.94 12.41
C GLU A 100 -6.16 3.62 11.69
N ALA A 101 -5.21 2.69 11.57
CA ALA A 101 -5.50 1.38 10.99
C ALA A 101 -6.54 0.61 11.82
N PHE A 102 -6.45 0.67 13.15
CA PHE A 102 -7.43 0.07 14.05
C PHE A 102 -8.82 0.72 13.88
N PHE A 103 -8.89 2.05 13.84
CA PHE A 103 -10.13 2.77 13.60
C PHE A 103 -10.77 2.37 12.26
N LEU A 104 -9.96 2.28 11.20
CA LEU A 104 -10.42 1.82 9.89
C LEU A 104 -10.97 0.39 9.93
N SER A 105 -10.29 -0.56 10.59
CA SER A 105 -10.81 -1.93 10.78
C SER A 105 -12.04 -2.00 11.70
N THR A 106 -12.21 -1.02 12.59
CA THR A 106 -13.41 -0.90 13.44
C THR A 106 -14.60 -0.48 12.60
N VAL A 107 -14.45 0.54 11.74
CA VAL A 107 -15.56 0.96 10.87
C VAL A 107 -15.82 -0.06 9.76
N PHE A 108 -14.76 -0.60 9.14
CA PHE A 108 -14.87 -1.52 8.03
C PHE A 108 -13.86 -2.68 8.16
N PRO A 109 -14.32 -3.90 8.45
CA PRO A 109 -13.43 -5.05 8.63
C PRO A 109 -12.49 -5.23 7.43
N GLY A 110 -11.19 -5.32 7.71
CA GLY A 110 -10.13 -5.50 6.72
C GLY A 110 -9.60 -4.22 6.06
N ALA A 111 -10.20 -3.05 6.30
CA ALA A 111 -9.70 -1.77 5.74
C ALA A 111 -8.31 -1.41 6.32
N GLY A 112 -8.13 -1.52 7.64
CA GLY A 112 -6.85 -1.25 8.30
C GLY A 112 -5.71 -2.11 7.76
N LEU A 113 -5.94 -3.42 7.63
CA LEU A 113 -4.96 -4.35 7.07
C LEU A 113 -4.67 -4.11 5.59
N THR A 114 -5.66 -3.72 4.79
CA THR A 114 -5.45 -3.39 3.37
C THR A 114 -4.51 -2.19 3.22
N LYS A 115 -4.61 -1.23 4.14
CA LYS A 115 -3.74 -0.05 4.19
C LYS A 115 -2.33 -0.38 4.71
N ILE A 116 -2.21 -1.23 5.73
CA ILE A 116 -0.89 -1.66 6.27
C ILE A 116 -0.16 -2.58 5.28
N LYS A 117 -0.85 -3.55 4.68
CA LYS A 117 -0.28 -4.57 3.79
C LYS A 117 -0.72 -4.30 2.35
N LYS A 118 -0.11 -3.29 1.73
CA LYS A 118 -0.33 -2.97 0.30
C LYS A 118 -0.19 -4.25 -0.54
N GLY A 119 -1.23 -4.56 -1.34
CA GLY A 119 -1.24 -5.72 -2.26
C GLY A 119 -2.14 -6.90 -1.86
N LYS A 120 -2.67 -6.96 -0.62
CA LYS A 120 -3.62 -8.01 -0.23
C LYS A 120 -5.04 -7.45 -0.08
N PRO A 121 -6.07 -8.04 -0.74
CA PRO A 121 -7.44 -7.52 -0.74
C PRO A 121 -8.19 -7.87 0.56
N HIS A 122 -7.69 -7.40 1.71
CA HIS A 122 -8.31 -7.68 3.01
C HIS A 122 -9.69 -7.04 3.17
N TRP A 123 -10.02 -6.02 2.36
CA TRP A 123 -11.34 -5.40 2.27
C TRP A 123 -12.47 -6.38 1.92
N LEU A 124 -12.19 -7.52 1.27
CA LEU A 124 -13.18 -8.56 0.99
C LEU A 124 -13.78 -9.14 2.28
N LYS A 125 -13.05 -9.10 3.40
CA LYS A 125 -13.59 -9.49 4.71
C LYS A 125 -14.74 -8.58 5.12
N GLY A 126 -14.66 -7.28 4.84
CA GLY A 126 -15.72 -6.33 5.12
C GLY A 126 -17.00 -6.71 4.38
N ILE A 127 -16.91 -7.05 3.09
CA ILE A 127 -18.05 -7.56 2.32
C ILE A 127 -18.64 -8.81 2.98
N ALA A 128 -17.79 -9.79 3.34
CA ALA A 128 -18.26 -11.02 3.97
C ALA A 128 -18.97 -10.75 5.30
N VAL A 129 -18.40 -9.88 6.16
CA VAL A 129 -19.00 -9.51 7.45
C VAL A 129 -20.34 -8.80 7.25
N TYR A 130 -20.40 -7.77 6.41
CA TYR A 130 -21.64 -7.04 6.17
C TYR A 130 -22.70 -7.91 5.48
N GLY A 131 -22.30 -8.81 4.58
CA GLY A 131 -23.20 -9.80 3.99
C GLY A 131 -23.81 -10.72 5.04
N CYS A 132 -23.00 -11.22 5.99
CA CYS A 132 -23.49 -12.04 7.10
C CYS A 132 -24.45 -11.24 7.99
N LEU A 133 -24.08 -10.02 8.39
CA LEU A 133 -24.90 -9.20 9.27
C LEU A 133 -26.23 -8.79 8.60
N ALA A 134 -26.20 -8.39 7.33
CA ALA A 134 -27.41 -8.09 6.57
C ALA A 134 -28.31 -9.32 6.43
N GLY A 135 -27.74 -10.49 6.10
CA GLY A 135 -28.47 -11.75 6.05
C GLY A 135 -29.09 -12.14 7.39
N PHE A 136 -28.36 -11.93 8.50
CA PHE A 136 -28.89 -12.08 9.85
C PHE A 136 -30.12 -11.20 10.06
N PHE A 137 -30.05 -9.89 9.80
CA PHE A 137 -31.18 -8.99 10.01
C PHE A 137 -32.41 -9.38 9.18
N VAL A 138 -32.23 -9.72 7.91
CA VAL A 138 -33.33 -10.13 7.03
C VAL A 138 -33.97 -11.43 7.52
N LEU A 139 -33.19 -12.47 7.78
CA LEU A 139 -33.70 -13.77 8.22
C LEU A 139 -34.29 -13.71 9.62
N ASN A 140 -33.72 -12.90 10.52
CA ASN A 140 -34.26 -12.72 11.86
C ASN A 140 -35.63 -12.03 11.80
N LYS A 141 -35.78 -10.99 10.97
CA LYS A 141 -37.07 -10.34 10.75
C LYS A 141 -38.12 -11.32 10.20
N GLN A 142 -37.75 -12.12 9.20
CA GLN A 142 -38.64 -13.16 8.65
C GLN A 142 -39.02 -14.20 9.69
N ALA A 143 -38.06 -14.64 10.52
CA ALA A 143 -38.32 -15.58 11.59
C ALA A 143 -39.35 -15.02 12.58
N VAL A 144 -39.18 -13.77 13.02
CA VAL A 144 -40.15 -13.11 13.91
C VAL A 144 -41.53 -13.05 13.27
N THR A 145 -41.64 -12.63 12.00
CA THR A 145 -42.92 -12.61 11.29
C THR A 145 -43.57 -13.99 11.17
N ASN A 146 -42.78 -15.02 10.86
CA ASN A 146 -43.29 -16.40 10.76
C ASN A 146 -43.74 -16.94 12.13
N TYR A 147 -43.06 -16.56 13.21
CA TYR A 147 -43.46 -16.88 14.56
C TYR A 147 -44.78 -16.20 14.94
N ASP A 148 -44.92 -14.91 14.65
CA ASP A 148 -46.17 -14.17 14.92
C ASP A 148 -47.34 -14.77 14.15
N ASN A 149 -47.13 -15.11 12.87
CA ASN A 149 -48.13 -15.79 12.03
C ASN A 149 -48.48 -17.18 12.55
N TYR A 150 -47.49 -17.95 13.03
CA TYR A 150 -47.70 -19.26 13.64
C TYR A 150 -48.66 -19.20 14.83
N LEU A 151 -48.55 -18.15 15.66
CA LEU A 151 -49.40 -17.97 16.84
C LEU A 151 -50.87 -17.71 16.51
N VAL A 152 -51.15 -17.06 15.37
CA VAL A 152 -52.51 -16.66 14.98
C VAL A 152 -53.17 -17.59 13.96
N GLU A 153 -52.39 -18.38 13.22
CA GLU A 153 -52.87 -19.28 12.18
C GLU A 153 -53.68 -20.43 12.78
N LYS A 154 -54.87 -20.70 12.24
CA LYS A 154 -55.80 -21.74 12.72
C LYS A 154 -55.69 -23.04 11.95
N ASP A 155 -55.24 -22.99 10.70
CA ASP A 155 -55.00 -24.18 9.88
C ASP A 155 -53.76 -24.92 10.38
N ILE A 156 -53.94 -26.19 10.77
CA ILE A 156 -52.89 -27.03 11.35
C ILE A 156 -51.71 -27.19 10.39
N LYS A 157 -51.96 -27.41 9.10
CA LYS A 157 -50.90 -27.65 8.11
C LYS A 157 -50.09 -26.39 7.86
N LYS A 158 -50.75 -25.24 7.77
CA LYS A 158 -50.07 -23.94 7.60
C LYS A 158 -49.29 -23.56 8.85
N ARG A 159 -49.87 -23.79 10.02
CA ARG A 159 -49.21 -23.56 11.31
C ARG A 159 -47.92 -24.37 11.42
N GLU A 160 -47.94 -25.65 11.06
CA GLU A 160 -46.75 -26.50 11.07
C GLU A 160 -45.66 -25.98 10.13
N ALA A 161 -46.02 -25.59 8.91
CA ALA A 161 -45.08 -25.02 7.95
C ALA A 161 -44.42 -23.73 8.47
N LEU A 162 -45.21 -22.82 9.07
CA LEU A 162 -44.70 -21.58 9.67
C LEU A 162 -43.74 -21.85 10.83
N ALA A 163 -44.01 -22.87 11.65
CA ALA A 163 -43.12 -23.26 12.74
C ALA A 163 -41.77 -23.78 12.22
N VAL A 164 -41.79 -24.62 11.18
CA VAL A 164 -40.56 -25.13 10.53
C VAL A 164 -39.77 -23.99 9.90
N ASP A 165 -40.44 -23.06 9.23
CA ASP A 165 -39.79 -21.91 8.60
C ASP A 165 -39.16 -20.96 9.62
N TRP A 166 -39.87 -20.67 10.72
CA TRP A 166 -39.35 -19.91 11.84
C TRP A 166 -38.08 -20.54 12.42
N ASP A 167 -38.11 -21.82 12.78
CA ASP A 167 -36.97 -22.52 13.38
C ASP A 167 -35.75 -22.51 12.45
N ARG A 168 -35.98 -22.78 11.16
CA ARG A 168 -34.93 -22.73 10.13
C ARG A 168 -34.31 -21.34 10.00
N GLN A 169 -35.13 -20.31 9.81
CA GLN A 169 -34.65 -18.93 9.62
C GLN A 169 -33.95 -18.42 10.89
N HIS A 170 -34.47 -18.75 12.07
CA HIS A 170 -33.87 -18.40 13.35
C HIS A 170 -32.47 -19.02 13.50
N LYS A 171 -32.31 -20.31 13.21
CA LYS A 171 -31.01 -21.01 13.24
C LYS A 171 -30.00 -20.40 12.27
N ILE A 172 -30.39 -20.19 11.02
CA ILE A 172 -29.50 -19.61 10.00
C ILE A 172 -29.11 -18.18 10.38
N SER A 173 -30.06 -17.36 10.83
CA SER A 173 -29.79 -15.98 11.25
C SER A 173 -28.73 -15.94 12.37
N ARG A 174 -28.86 -16.80 13.39
CA ARG A 174 -27.87 -16.91 14.48
C ARG A 174 -26.51 -17.34 13.97
N ALA A 175 -26.45 -18.33 13.08
CA ALA A 175 -25.20 -18.77 12.48
C ALA A 175 -24.49 -17.64 11.73
N LEU A 176 -25.23 -16.85 10.95
CA LEU A 176 -24.69 -15.69 10.23
C LEU A 176 -24.19 -14.60 11.19
N ALA A 177 -24.95 -14.29 12.24
CA ALA A 177 -24.53 -13.31 13.25
C ALA A 177 -23.21 -13.72 13.91
N ILE A 178 -23.14 -14.97 14.41
CA ILE A 178 -21.93 -15.50 15.06
C ILE A 178 -20.74 -15.45 14.10
N THR A 179 -20.95 -15.86 12.85
CA THR A 179 -19.89 -15.84 11.82
C THR A 179 -19.40 -14.43 11.54
N GLY A 180 -20.31 -13.48 11.31
CA GLY A 180 -19.99 -12.08 11.04
C GLY A 180 -19.19 -11.44 12.18
N PHE A 181 -19.66 -11.59 13.42
CA PHE A 181 -18.96 -11.05 14.59
C PHE A 181 -17.60 -11.72 14.84
N SER A 182 -17.49 -13.04 14.60
CA SER A 182 -16.21 -13.76 14.74
C SER A 182 -15.17 -13.26 13.75
N ILE A 183 -15.55 -13.10 12.47
CA ILE A 183 -14.64 -12.58 11.44
C ILE A 183 -14.20 -11.15 11.78
N TRP A 184 -15.13 -10.31 12.23
CA TRP A 184 -14.83 -8.93 12.60
C TRP A 184 -13.88 -8.85 13.80
N GLY A 185 -14.12 -9.63 14.86
CA GLY A 185 -13.24 -9.68 16.04
C GLY A 185 -11.83 -10.17 15.71
N ILE A 186 -11.71 -11.23 14.89
CA ILE A 186 -10.41 -11.75 14.43
C ILE A 186 -9.67 -10.69 13.60
N ASP A 187 -10.39 -9.91 12.77
CA ASP A 187 -9.77 -8.83 12.01
C ASP A 187 -9.18 -7.74 12.91
N LEU A 188 -9.92 -7.29 13.93
CA LEU A 188 -9.45 -6.28 14.89
C LEU A 188 -8.17 -6.73 15.61
N ILE A 189 -8.14 -7.96 16.11
CA ILE A 189 -6.95 -8.52 16.78
C ILE A 189 -5.77 -8.57 15.81
N ARG A 190 -5.99 -9.02 14.58
CA ARG A 190 -4.93 -9.06 13.57
C ARG A 190 -4.42 -7.68 13.20
N THR A 191 -5.30 -6.69 13.05
CA THR A 191 -4.90 -5.30 12.76
C THR A 191 -4.05 -4.72 13.87
N LEU A 192 -4.39 -4.98 15.14
CA LEU A 192 -3.57 -4.56 16.29
C LEU A 192 -2.19 -5.24 16.33
N SER A 193 -2.12 -6.53 16.00
CA SER A 193 -0.89 -7.30 15.97
C SER A 193 -0.01 -7.06 14.73
N ALA A 194 -0.55 -6.41 13.69
CA ALA A 194 0.15 -6.23 12.42
C ALA A 194 1.36 -5.31 12.63
N ARG A 195 2.55 -5.81 12.28
CA ARG A 195 3.75 -4.98 12.22
C ARG A 195 3.56 -4.00 11.06
N ILE A 196 3.73 -2.70 11.36
CA ILE A 196 3.89 -1.66 10.34
C ILE A 196 5.28 -1.87 9.77
N THR A 197 5.39 -2.68 8.72
CA THR A 197 6.66 -2.88 8.03
C THR A 197 6.94 -1.63 7.21
N GLN A 198 7.99 -0.87 7.54
CA GLN A 198 8.60 0.07 6.60
C GLN A 198 9.11 -0.77 5.41
N SER A 199 8.48 -0.59 4.26
CA SER A 199 8.84 -1.29 3.03
C SER A 199 10.11 -0.64 2.48
N ASP A 200 11.28 -1.14 2.88
CA ASP A 200 12.54 -0.86 2.18
C ASP A 200 12.52 -1.62 0.86
N ASN A 201 12.10 -0.96 -0.22
CA ASN A 201 12.26 -1.47 -1.58
C ASN A 201 13.07 -0.47 -2.40
N THR A 202 14.39 -0.52 -2.22
CA THR A 202 15.34 -0.28 -3.30
C THR A 202 15.15 -1.34 -4.39
N THR A 203 15.15 -0.90 -5.64
CA THR A 203 15.15 -1.70 -6.89
C THR A 203 13.85 -2.44 -7.24
N GLY A 204 13.13 -1.90 -8.21
CA GLY A 204 11.94 -2.52 -8.80
C GLY A 204 11.18 -1.54 -9.70
N LEU A 205 11.71 -1.30 -10.90
CA LEU A 205 10.94 -0.73 -12.00
C LEU A 205 9.71 -1.61 -12.29
N LEU A 206 8.56 -0.95 -12.51
CA LEU A 206 7.30 -1.41 -13.12
C LEU A 206 6.17 -1.97 -12.22
N ASN A 207 4.95 -1.56 -12.60
CA ASN A 207 3.63 -2.10 -12.28
C ASN A 207 3.13 -2.01 -10.84
N SER A 208 2.58 -0.84 -10.47
CA SER A 208 1.60 -0.79 -9.39
C SER A 208 0.23 -1.24 -9.91
N SER A 209 -0.06 -2.55 -9.79
CA SER A 209 -1.45 -3.01 -9.75
C SER A 209 -2.12 -2.36 -8.54
N GLY A 210 -3.12 -1.53 -8.78
CA GLY A 210 -3.63 -0.61 -7.78
C GLY A 210 -5.13 -0.39 -7.92
N PHE A 211 -5.79 -0.32 -6.78
CA PHE A 211 -7.18 0.03 -6.66
C PHE A 211 -7.30 1.53 -6.37
N SER A 212 -8.04 2.26 -7.20
CA SER A 212 -8.36 3.66 -6.96
C SER A 212 -9.87 3.84 -6.86
N ILE A 213 -10.30 4.47 -5.76
CA ILE A 213 -11.64 5.04 -5.64
C ILE A 213 -11.51 6.49 -6.05
N ASP A 214 -12.22 6.87 -7.09
CA ASP A 214 -12.27 8.25 -7.56
C ASP A 214 -13.71 8.76 -7.45
N TYR A 215 -13.86 9.96 -6.90
CA TYR A 215 -15.15 10.61 -6.69
C TYR A 215 -15.28 11.73 -7.70
N LYS A 216 -16.22 11.59 -8.64
CA LYS A 216 -16.48 12.59 -9.65
C LYS A 216 -17.92 13.05 -9.58
N TYR A 217 -18.10 14.35 -9.75
CA TYR A 217 -19.41 14.93 -9.94
C TYR A 217 -19.70 14.98 -11.43
N ASP A 218 -20.71 14.22 -11.88
CA ASP A 218 -21.10 14.26 -13.28
C ASP A 218 -22.03 15.45 -13.52
N HIS A 219 -21.56 16.41 -14.31
CA HIS A 219 -22.29 17.63 -14.61
C HIS A 219 -23.51 17.41 -15.50
N ILE A 220 -23.60 16.27 -16.21
CA ILE A 220 -24.73 15.94 -17.08
C ILE A 220 -25.87 15.33 -16.25
N THR A 221 -25.57 14.34 -15.42
CA THR A 221 -26.57 13.64 -14.60
C THR A 221 -26.86 14.34 -13.27
N LYS A 222 -26.02 15.31 -12.86
CA LYS A 222 -26.09 16.02 -11.55
C LYS A 222 -26.09 15.06 -10.35
N LEU A 223 -25.48 13.88 -10.50
CA LEU A 223 -25.36 12.90 -9.44
C LEU A 223 -23.88 12.69 -9.06
N PRO A 224 -23.60 12.45 -7.78
CA PRO A 224 -22.27 12.03 -7.37
C PRO A 224 -21.99 10.61 -7.84
N ILE A 225 -20.90 10.42 -8.59
CA ILE A 225 -20.49 9.12 -9.08
C ILE A 225 -19.23 8.69 -8.34
N VAL A 226 -19.32 7.51 -7.73
CA VAL A 226 -18.17 6.81 -7.16
C VAL A 226 -17.70 5.80 -8.18
N SER A 227 -16.49 5.99 -8.71
CA SER A 227 -15.89 5.05 -9.65
C SER A 227 -14.83 4.21 -8.95
N LEU A 228 -14.86 2.92 -9.26
CA LEU A 228 -14.03 1.89 -8.63
C LEU A 228 -13.18 1.28 -9.73
N SER A 229 -11.90 1.63 -9.76
CA SER A 229 -11.00 1.20 -10.83
C SER A 229 -9.94 0.25 -10.29
N TYR A 230 -9.75 -0.88 -10.96
CA TYR A 230 -8.73 -1.86 -10.62
C TYR A 230 -7.84 -2.10 -11.84
N ARG A 231 -6.53 -1.88 -11.67
CA ARG A 231 -5.55 -2.09 -12.73
C ARG A 231 -4.75 -3.35 -12.42
N PHE A 232 -4.80 -4.32 -13.34
CA PHE A 232 -3.99 -5.54 -13.32
C PHE A 232 -2.54 -5.21 -13.68
#